data_AF-A0A1Q8AUR7-F1
#
_entry.id   AF-A0A1Q8AUR7-F1
#
_cell.length_a   1.000
_cell.length_b   1.000
_cell.length_c   1.000
_cell.angle_alpha   90.00
_cell.angle_beta   90.00
_cell.angle_gamma   90.00
#
_symmetry.space_group_name_H-M   'P 1'
#
loop_
_entity.id
_entity.type
_entity.pdbx_description
1 polymer ?
#
loop_
_entity_poly.entity_id
_entity_poly.type
_entity_poly.pdbx_seq_one_letter_code
_entity_poly.pdbx_strand_id
1 'polypeptide(L)'
;MTALPANTIGMVDRGFLAPGMAADVTVFDPNTVIDHATYEDAGQLSEGIRHVLVNGRFTLRDGKVTGEQAGRVLTRTAHMPSRPMTTTVLRHLSVHGPDVSIELTQRPGARQSVGRVQLRDATTTLVATELGVLQTADKWATFTARVRQSMTGEERSALLIVEHADPFDAGRATVTIALHGGSPVTMRP
;
A
#
# COMPACT_ATOMS: atom_id res chain seq x y z
N MET A 1 -12.61 -6.03 8.93
CA MET A 1 -11.45 -5.86 9.82
C MET A 1 -10.14 -5.90 9.02
N THR A 2 -9.83 -4.88 8.22
CA THR A 2 -8.58 -4.87 7.42
C THR A 2 -8.13 -3.42 7.15
N ALA A 3 -8.58 -2.83 6.04
CA ALA A 3 -8.16 -1.53 5.54
C ALA A 3 -8.44 -0.38 6.50
N LEU A 4 -9.62 -0.32 7.11
CA LEU A 4 -9.97 0.77 8.04
C LEU A 4 -9.04 0.81 9.26
N PRO A 5 -8.83 -0.29 10.03
CA PRO A 5 -7.82 -0.31 11.08
C PRO A 5 -6.40 0.02 10.60
N ALA A 6 -5.99 -0.53 9.45
CA ALA A 6 -4.68 -0.26 8.87
C ALA A 6 -4.48 1.23 8.61
N ASN A 7 -5.46 1.87 7.98
CA ASN A 7 -5.46 3.32 7.80
C ASN A 7 -5.43 4.04 9.15
N THR A 8 -6.27 3.65 10.11
CA THR A 8 -6.38 4.32 11.43
C THR A 8 -5.06 4.44 12.17
N ILE A 9 -4.20 3.44 12.07
CA ILE A 9 -2.90 3.47 12.74
C ILE A 9 -1.73 3.78 11.80
N GLY A 10 -2.02 4.04 10.51
CA GLY A 10 -1.05 4.44 9.50
C GLY A 10 -0.21 3.30 8.92
N MET A 11 -0.73 2.07 8.87
CA MET A 11 -0.09 0.96 8.17
C MET A 11 -0.21 1.14 6.66
N VAL A 12 0.94 1.12 5.99
CA VAL A 12 1.06 1.34 4.55
C VAL A 12 1.32 0.05 3.76
N ASP A 13 1.77 -1.01 4.43
CA ASP A 13 2.14 -2.31 3.85
C ASP A 13 1.13 -3.43 4.15
N ARG A 14 -0.01 -3.11 4.80
CA ARG A 14 -0.99 -4.07 5.31
C ARG A 14 -2.42 -3.59 5.15
N GLY A 15 -3.38 -4.52 5.32
CA GLY A 15 -4.82 -4.22 5.30
C GLY A 15 -5.45 -4.26 3.91
N PHE A 16 -4.67 -4.51 2.86
CA PHE A 16 -5.11 -4.65 1.48
C PHE A 16 -4.49 -5.90 0.84
N LEU A 17 -5.23 -6.57 -0.05
CA LEU A 17 -4.69 -7.61 -0.92
C LEU A 17 -4.19 -6.99 -2.22
N ALA A 18 -2.90 -6.69 -2.27
CA ALA A 18 -2.24 -6.13 -3.44
C ALA A 18 -0.77 -6.59 -3.48
N PRO A 19 -0.15 -6.64 -4.67
CA PRO A 19 1.28 -6.90 -4.77
C PRO A 19 2.11 -5.91 -3.93
N GLY A 20 3.15 -6.40 -3.27
CA GLY A 20 4.03 -5.59 -2.41
C GLY A 20 3.53 -5.39 -0.97
N MET A 21 2.28 -5.75 -0.68
CA MET A 21 1.77 -5.79 0.70
C MET A 21 2.30 -7.04 1.42
N ALA A 22 2.41 -6.96 2.75
CA ALA A 22 2.62 -8.16 3.56
C ALA A 22 1.49 -9.15 3.30
N ALA A 23 1.86 -10.41 3.07
CA ALA A 23 0.90 -11.49 2.79
C ALA A 23 0.21 -11.98 4.08
N ASP A 24 -0.53 -11.08 4.71
CA ASP A 24 -1.46 -11.36 5.80
C ASP A 24 -2.82 -11.67 5.20
N VAL A 25 -3.14 -12.96 5.08
CA VAL A 25 -4.30 -13.44 4.32
C VAL A 25 -5.08 -14.44 5.16
N THR A 26 -6.39 -14.25 5.23
CA THR A 26 -7.33 -15.21 5.82
C THR A 26 -8.22 -15.78 4.72
N VAL A 27 -8.25 -17.10 4.60
CA VAL A 27 -9.19 -17.84 3.76
C VAL A 27 -10.23 -18.47 4.67
N PHE A 28 -11.49 -18.15 4.45
CA PHE A 28 -12.61 -18.67 5.24
C PHE A 28 -13.77 -19.05 4.32
N ASP A 29 -14.60 -19.96 4.80
CA ASP A 29 -15.86 -20.31 4.16
C ASP A 29 -16.96 -19.36 4.65
N PRO A 30 -17.53 -18.52 3.76
CA PRO A 30 -18.54 -17.54 4.15
C PRO A 30 -19.84 -18.18 4.65
N ASN A 31 -20.10 -19.46 4.39
CA ASN A 31 -21.31 -20.15 4.83
C ASN A 31 -21.20 -20.74 6.25
N THR A 32 -19.97 -20.97 6.72
CA THR A 32 -19.72 -21.70 7.98
C THR A 32 -18.93 -20.88 9.00
N VAL A 33 -18.43 -19.69 8.62
CA VAL A 33 -17.70 -18.81 9.53
C VAL A 33 -18.57 -18.33 10.69
N ILE A 34 -18.22 -18.74 11.90
CA ILE A 34 -18.95 -18.38 13.13
C ILE A 34 -18.02 -18.52 14.35
N ASP A 35 -18.22 -17.66 15.36
CA ASP A 35 -17.65 -17.84 16.69
C ASP A 35 -18.53 -18.73 17.56
N HIS A 36 -17.90 -19.64 18.31
CA HIS A 36 -18.59 -20.52 19.25
C HIS A 36 -18.43 -20.09 20.72
N ALA A 37 -17.63 -19.04 20.97
CA ALA A 37 -17.33 -18.59 22.32
C ALA A 37 -18.59 -18.11 23.05
N THR A 38 -18.86 -18.65 24.23
CA THR A 38 -19.95 -18.21 25.11
C THR A 38 -19.41 -17.50 26.34
N TYR A 39 -20.29 -16.93 27.18
CA TYR A 39 -19.88 -16.34 28.45
C TYR A 39 -19.32 -17.40 29.41
N GLU A 40 -19.91 -18.59 29.41
CA GLU A 40 -19.52 -19.72 30.27
C GLU A 40 -18.27 -20.43 29.77
N ASP A 41 -18.04 -20.44 28.44
CA ASP A 41 -16.89 -21.07 27.81
C ASP A 41 -16.32 -20.20 26.66
N ALA A 42 -15.46 -19.26 27.04
CA ALA A 42 -14.84 -18.31 26.11
C ALA A 42 -13.68 -18.92 25.29
N GLY A 43 -13.25 -20.15 25.59
CA GLY A 43 -12.07 -20.79 24.98
C GLY A 43 -12.35 -21.52 23.68
N GLN A 44 -13.61 -21.55 23.23
CA GLN A 44 -14.02 -22.31 22.06
C GLN A 44 -13.45 -21.73 20.76
N LEU A 45 -13.00 -22.63 19.87
CA LEU A 45 -12.46 -22.23 18.58
C LEU A 45 -13.58 -21.85 17.61
N SER A 46 -13.33 -20.83 16.80
CA SER A 46 -14.21 -20.47 15.68
C SER A 46 -14.22 -21.54 14.59
N GLU A 47 -15.31 -21.60 13.84
CA GLU A 47 -15.47 -22.46 12.67
C GLU A 47 -15.31 -21.66 11.36
N GLY A 48 -15.11 -22.35 10.24
CA GLY A 48 -15.08 -21.76 8.90
C GLY A 48 -13.77 -21.10 8.49
N ILE A 49 -12.78 -20.94 9.38
CA ILE A 49 -11.44 -20.43 9.04
C ILE A 49 -10.56 -21.56 8.49
N ARG A 50 -10.25 -21.54 7.19
CA ARG A 50 -9.52 -22.63 6.51
C ARG A 50 -8.01 -22.44 6.50
N HIS A 51 -7.56 -21.22 6.20
CA HIS A 51 -6.14 -20.87 6.18
C HIS A 51 -5.92 -19.47 6.75
N VAL A 52 -4.82 -19.32 7.49
CA VAL A 52 -4.29 -18.02 7.89
C VAL A 52 -2.82 -17.98 7.51
N LEU A 53 -2.44 -16.95 6.77
CA LEU A 53 -1.06 -16.62 6.47
C LEU A 53 -0.71 -15.33 7.20
N VAL A 54 0.46 -15.30 7.82
CA VAL A 54 1.05 -14.09 8.40
C VAL A 54 2.40 -13.89 7.73
N ASN A 55 2.62 -12.73 7.12
CA ASN A 55 3.82 -12.44 6.33
C ASN A 55 4.15 -13.56 5.30
N GLY A 56 3.11 -14.17 4.70
CA GLY A 56 3.25 -15.21 3.68
C GLY A 56 3.51 -16.63 4.18
N ARG A 57 3.56 -16.85 5.51
CA ARG A 57 3.72 -18.20 6.09
C ARG A 57 2.41 -18.68 6.71
N PHE A 58 2.04 -19.93 6.46
CA PHE A 58 0.86 -20.53 7.08
C PHE A 58 1.03 -20.61 8.59
N THR A 59 0.17 -19.92 9.33
CA THR A 59 0.02 -20.07 10.78
C THR A 59 -1.14 -21.00 11.12
N LEU A 60 -2.17 -21.02 10.27
CA LEU A 60 -3.23 -22.01 10.25
C LEU A 60 -3.37 -22.57 8.83
N ARG A 61 -3.41 -23.89 8.71
CA ARG A 61 -3.53 -24.58 7.42
C ARG A 61 -4.51 -25.74 7.55
N ASP A 62 -5.47 -25.80 6.62
CA ASP A 62 -6.50 -26.84 6.59
C ASP A 62 -7.26 -26.95 7.93
N GLY A 63 -7.59 -25.79 8.52
CA GLY A 63 -8.28 -25.69 9.81
C GLY A 63 -7.41 -25.98 11.04
N LYS A 64 -6.11 -26.25 10.88
CA LYS A 64 -5.21 -26.63 11.98
C LYS A 64 -4.11 -25.62 12.19
N VAL A 65 -3.85 -25.28 13.46
CA VAL A 65 -2.70 -24.44 13.84
C VAL A 65 -1.41 -25.19 13.52
N THR A 66 -0.47 -24.49 12.90
CA THR A 66 0.79 -25.07 12.42
C THR A 66 1.95 -24.95 13.42
N GLY A 67 1.81 -24.08 14.42
CA GLY A 67 2.89 -23.70 15.34
C GLY A 67 3.84 -22.60 14.80
N GLU A 68 3.67 -22.17 13.55
CA GLU A 68 4.47 -21.12 12.94
C GLU A 68 4.24 -19.76 13.65
N GLN A 69 5.34 -19.08 13.98
CA GLN A 69 5.33 -17.76 14.63
C GLN A 69 5.87 -16.70 13.67
N ALA A 70 5.17 -16.48 12.55
CA ALA A 70 5.58 -15.53 11.51
C ALA A 70 5.25 -14.06 11.82
N GLY A 71 4.78 -13.77 13.04
CA GLY A 71 4.50 -12.42 13.51
C GLY A 71 5.77 -11.57 13.58
N ARG A 72 5.61 -10.26 13.40
CA ARG A 72 6.70 -9.28 13.57
C ARG A 72 6.20 -8.12 14.40
N VAL A 73 7.09 -7.53 15.19
CA VAL A 73 6.80 -6.27 15.88
C VAL A 73 6.59 -5.20 14.82
N LEU A 74 5.43 -4.57 14.85
CA LEU A 74 5.12 -3.44 13.98
C LEU A 74 5.57 -2.16 14.67
N THR A 75 6.68 -1.60 14.21
CA THR A 75 7.17 -0.30 14.68
C THR A 75 6.64 0.79 13.78
N ARG A 76 6.20 1.91 14.36
CA ARG A 76 5.98 3.13 13.57
C ARG A 76 7.30 3.56 12.98
N THR A 77 7.43 3.51 11.66
CA THR A 77 8.55 4.13 10.96
C THR A 77 8.26 5.62 10.77
N ALA A 78 9.30 6.43 10.54
CA ALA A 78 9.15 7.86 10.30
C ALA A 78 8.18 8.18 9.13
N HIS A 79 8.03 7.23 8.20
CA HIS A 79 7.27 7.35 6.97
C HIS A 79 5.81 6.88 7.09
N MET A 80 5.39 6.36 8.26
CA MET A 80 4.01 5.95 8.49
C MET A 80 3.14 7.15 8.90
N PRO A 81 2.01 7.43 8.22
CA PRO A 81 1.14 8.53 8.58
C PRO A 81 0.66 8.39 10.04
N SER A 82 0.54 9.50 10.75
CA SER A 82 0.13 9.52 12.17
C SER A 82 -1.38 9.38 12.38
N ARG A 83 -2.18 9.34 11.30
CA ARG A 83 -3.66 9.29 11.33
C ARG A 83 -4.25 8.57 10.10
N PRO A 84 -5.47 8.00 10.19
CA PRO A 84 -6.22 7.53 9.03
C PRO A 84 -6.41 8.66 8.04
N MET A 85 -5.96 8.42 6.82
CA MET A 85 -6.15 9.37 5.74
C MET A 85 -7.58 9.28 5.20
N THR A 86 -8.42 10.22 5.61
CA THR A 86 -9.74 10.38 5.00
C THR A 86 -9.58 10.92 3.57
N THR A 87 -10.36 10.38 2.64
CA THR A 87 -10.49 10.92 1.27
C THR A 87 -11.46 12.09 1.19
N THR A 88 -12.04 12.52 2.33
CA THR A 88 -13.04 13.60 2.41
C THR A 88 -12.43 15.01 2.33
N VAL A 89 -11.11 15.12 2.25
CA VAL A 89 -10.39 16.39 2.17
C VAL A 89 -9.70 16.47 0.82
N LEU A 90 -9.70 17.66 0.21
CA LEU A 90 -8.96 17.95 -1.02
C LEU A 90 -7.47 17.78 -0.75
N ARG A 91 -6.76 17.06 -1.62
CA ARG A 91 -5.29 16.94 -1.56
C ARG A 91 -4.70 17.27 -2.92
N HIS A 92 -3.50 17.82 -2.86
CA HIS A 92 -2.73 18.17 -4.03
C HIS A 92 -1.29 17.72 -3.84
N LEU A 93 -0.68 17.23 -4.90
CA LEU A 93 0.73 16.88 -4.96
C LEU A 93 1.31 17.45 -6.25
N SER A 94 2.38 18.23 -6.11
CA SER A 94 3.13 18.80 -7.21
C SER A 94 4.61 18.55 -6.98
N VAL A 95 5.23 17.84 -7.92
CA VAL A 95 6.67 17.53 -7.92
C VAL A 95 7.16 17.66 -9.35
N HIS A 96 8.13 18.54 -9.56
CA HIS A 96 8.69 18.80 -10.89
C HIS A 96 10.21 18.77 -10.83
N GLY A 97 10.76 18.14 -11.84
CA GLY A 97 12.17 17.89 -12.02
C GLY A 97 12.50 17.57 -13.48
N PRO A 98 13.79 17.47 -13.85
CA PRO A 98 14.19 17.10 -15.21
C PRO A 98 13.62 15.75 -15.66
N ASP A 99 13.56 14.81 -14.72
CA ASP A 99 13.20 13.41 -14.95
C ASP A 99 11.88 12.99 -14.27
N VAL A 100 11.24 13.92 -13.56
CA VAL A 100 10.03 13.67 -12.76
C VAL A 100 9.03 14.80 -12.98
N SER A 101 7.80 14.46 -13.36
CA SER A 101 6.67 15.40 -13.38
C SER A 101 5.44 14.72 -12.80
N ILE A 102 5.00 15.20 -11.65
CA ILE A 102 3.85 14.70 -10.91
C ILE A 102 2.98 15.89 -10.56
N GLU A 103 1.75 15.88 -11.04
CA GLU A 103 0.73 16.88 -10.73
C GLU A 103 -0.58 16.14 -10.47
N LEU A 104 -1.00 16.03 -9.21
CA LEU A 104 -2.15 15.23 -8.81
C LEU A 104 -3.09 16.00 -7.89
N THR A 105 -4.37 15.71 -8.03
CA THR A 105 -5.43 16.24 -7.17
C THR A 105 -6.36 15.10 -6.74
N GLN A 106 -6.49 14.90 -5.42
CA GLN A 106 -7.51 14.06 -4.82
C GLN A 106 -8.70 14.92 -4.42
N ARG A 107 -9.82 14.81 -5.15
CA ARG A 107 -11.06 15.50 -4.76
C ARG A 107 -11.70 14.82 -3.54
N PRO A 108 -12.38 15.58 -2.67
CA PRO A 108 -13.17 15.03 -1.56
C PRO A 108 -14.11 13.91 -2.02
N GLY A 109 -14.04 12.74 -1.38
CA GLY A 109 -14.89 11.58 -1.65
C GLY A 109 -14.62 10.86 -2.98
N ALA A 110 -13.71 11.35 -3.82
CA ALA A 110 -13.38 10.69 -5.08
C ALA A 110 -12.62 9.39 -4.84
N ARG A 111 -12.94 8.37 -5.63
CA ARG A 111 -12.29 7.04 -5.54
C ARG A 111 -10.93 6.96 -6.24
N GLN A 112 -10.60 8.00 -7.01
CA GLN A 112 -9.35 8.14 -7.75
C GLN A 112 -8.91 9.60 -7.72
N SER A 113 -7.59 9.81 -7.78
CA SER A 113 -7.01 11.12 -8.04
C SER A 113 -7.03 11.41 -9.54
N VAL A 114 -6.93 12.70 -9.89
CA VAL A 114 -6.84 13.16 -11.28
C VAL A 114 -5.56 13.96 -11.46
N GLY A 115 -4.96 13.89 -12.64
CA GLY A 115 -3.73 14.62 -12.93
C GLY A 115 -2.83 13.90 -13.92
N ARG A 116 -1.53 14.20 -13.85
CA ARG A 116 -0.50 13.64 -14.72
C ARG A 116 0.69 13.17 -13.89
N VAL A 117 1.26 12.05 -14.30
CA VAL A 117 2.48 11.48 -13.73
C VAL A 117 3.33 11.01 -14.89
N GLN A 118 4.55 11.51 -14.95
CA GLN A 118 5.55 11.13 -15.92
C GLN A 118 6.89 11.00 -15.20
N LEU A 119 7.55 9.85 -15.38
CA LEU A 119 8.89 9.58 -14.88
C LEU A 119 9.78 9.18 -16.04
N ARG A 120 11.00 9.68 -16.07
CA ARG A 120 11.95 9.41 -17.14
C ARG A 120 13.26 8.90 -16.53
N ASP A 121 13.77 7.80 -17.03
CA ASP A 121 15.13 7.37 -16.75
C ASP A 121 15.99 7.37 -18.03
N ALA A 122 17.22 6.89 -17.94
CA ALA A 122 18.15 6.83 -19.07
C ALA A 122 17.67 5.93 -20.22
N THR A 123 16.75 5.00 -19.95
CA THR A 123 16.30 3.96 -20.88
C THR A 123 14.88 4.18 -21.39
N THR A 124 14.00 4.82 -20.62
CA THR A 124 12.58 4.95 -20.99
C THR A 124 11.87 6.07 -20.24
N THR A 125 10.68 6.42 -20.74
CA THR A 125 9.68 7.21 -20.02
C THR A 125 8.53 6.28 -19.59
N LEU A 126 8.04 6.49 -18.37
CA LEU A 126 6.82 5.92 -17.83
C LEU A 126 5.78 7.03 -17.69
N VAL A 127 4.58 6.79 -18.21
CA VAL A 127 3.46 7.74 -18.13
C VAL A 127 2.27 7.05 -17.47
N ALA A 128 1.68 7.66 -16.45
CA ALA A 128 0.48 7.10 -15.83
C ALA A 128 -0.73 7.18 -16.79
N THR A 129 -1.40 6.05 -16.95
CA THR A 129 -2.67 5.91 -17.70
C THR A 129 -3.88 5.86 -16.77
N GLU A 130 -3.68 5.38 -15.53
CA GLU A 130 -4.69 5.40 -14.47
C GLU A 130 -4.04 5.80 -13.14
N LEU A 131 -4.80 6.50 -12.29
CA LEU A 131 -4.34 6.99 -11.00
C LEU A 131 -5.24 6.48 -9.87
N GLY A 132 -4.60 5.96 -8.83
CA GLY A 132 -5.24 5.53 -7.59
C GLY A 132 -5.55 6.70 -6.67
N VAL A 133 -5.80 6.37 -5.41
CA VAL A 133 -6.05 7.36 -4.35
C VAL A 133 -4.73 8.02 -3.98
N LEU A 134 -4.71 9.36 -3.97
CA LEU A 134 -3.57 10.13 -3.47
C LEU A 134 -3.69 10.30 -1.95
N GLN A 135 -2.66 9.82 -1.26
CA GLN A 135 -2.43 9.97 0.17
C GLN A 135 -1.27 10.94 0.38
N THR A 136 -1.37 11.79 1.40
CA THR A 136 -0.44 12.87 1.75
C THR A 136 -0.34 13.04 3.27
N ALA A 137 0.86 13.19 3.81
CA ALA A 137 1.12 13.48 5.20
C ALA A 137 2.36 14.36 5.33
N ASP A 138 2.20 15.60 5.81
CA ASP A 138 3.28 16.59 5.96
C ASP A 138 4.20 16.67 4.72
N LYS A 139 5.41 16.10 4.81
CA LYS A 139 6.43 16.07 3.74
C LYS A 139 6.40 14.80 2.88
N TRP A 140 5.30 14.06 2.86
CA TRP A 140 5.22 12.77 2.20
C TRP A 140 3.92 12.60 1.42
N ALA A 141 3.96 11.85 0.33
CA ALA A 141 2.79 11.42 -0.41
C ALA A 141 2.96 10.02 -1.02
N THR A 142 1.86 9.31 -1.23
CA THR A 142 1.84 8.04 -1.95
C THR A 142 0.58 7.88 -2.78
N PHE A 143 0.68 7.13 -3.87
CA PHE A 143 -0.44 6.71 -4.71
C PHE A 143 -0.05 5.51 -5.56
N THR A 144 -1.05 4.73 -5.95
CA THR A 144 -0.89 3.70 -6.98
C THR A 144 -1.22 4.27 -8.37
N ALA A 145 -0.67 3.68 -9.41
CA ALA A 145 -0.98 4.02 -10.80
C ALA A 145 -0.88 2.80 -11.70
N ARG A 146 -1.56 2.84 -12.86
CA ARG A 146 -1.09 2.08 -14.04
C ARG A 146 -0.20 2.99 -14.84
N VAL A 147 0.97 2.49 -15.21
CA VAL A 147 1.95 3.23 -16.02
C VAL A 147 2.21 2.49 -17.31
N ARG A 148 2.30 3.24 -18.40
CA ARG A 148 2.68 2.76 -19.73
C ARG A 148 4.12 3.18 -20.01
N GLN A 149 4.93 2.23 -20.43
CA GLN A 149 6.30 2.47 -20.88
C GLN A 149 6.29 2.96 -22.34
N SER A 150 6.88 4.14 -22.61
CA SER A 150 6.77 4.77 -23.94
C SER A 150 7.48 4.00 -25.05
N MET A 151 8.57 3.28 -24.76
CA MET A 151 9.32 2.54 -25.79
C MET A 151 8.68 1.21 -26.18
N THR A 152 8.11 0.49 -25.22
CA THR A 152 7.56 -0.86 -25.44
C THR A 152 6.04 -0.84 -25.57
N GLY A 153 5.38 0.22 -25.09
CA GLY A 153 3.93 0.28 -24.93
C GLY A 153 3.39 -0.58 -23.79
N GLU A 154 4.27 -1.27 -23.05
CA GLU A 154 3.86 -2.18 -21.98
C GLU A 154 3.24 -1.41 -20.81
N GLU A 155 2.12 -1.92 -20.28
CA GLU A 155 1.48 -1.38 -19.09
C GLU A 155 1.72 -2.23 -17.86
N ARG A 156 2.05 -1.58 -16.74
CA ARG A 156 2.23 -2.23 -15.44
C ARG A 156 1.61 -1.39 -14.33
N SER A 157 1.21 -2.07 -13.25
CA SER A 157 0.85 -1.37 -12.01
C SER A 157 2.10 -0.89 -11.29
N ALA A 158 2.01 0.29 -10.67
CA ALA A 158 3.09 0.93 -9.94
C ALA A 158 2.59 1.49 -8.59
N LEU A 159 3.45 1.44 -7.58
CA LEU A 159 3.32 2.25 -6.37
C LEU A 159 4.35 3.38 -6.44
N LEU A 160 3.91 4.62 -6.21
CA LEU A 160 4.78 5.79 -6.16
C LEU A 160 4.76 6.39 -4.76
N ILE A 161 5.94 6.66 -4.24
CA ILE A 161 6.17 7.31 -2.95
C ILE A 161 6.97 8.58 -3.22
N VAL A 162 6.49 9.70 -2.72
CA VAL A 162 7.18 10.99 -2.78
C VAL A 162 7.53 11.41 -1.37
N GLU A 163 8.80 11.74 -1.16
CA GLU A 163 9.28 12.37 0.06
C GLU A 163 9.80 13.75 -0.31
N HIS A 164 9.30 14.81 0.32
CA HIS A 164 9.76 16.18 0.10
C HIS A 164 11.02 16.51 0.92
N ALA A 165 11.36 15.67 1.91
CA ALA A 165 12.62 15.76 2.65
C ALA A 165 13.01 14.37 3.21
N ASP A 166 13.78 13.61 2.44
CA ASP A 166 14.28 12.30 2.82
C ASP A 166 15.39 12.43 3.89
N PRO A 167 15.20 11.89 5.10
CA PRO A 167 16.19 11.98 6.18
C PRO A 167 17.48 11.20 5.90
N PHE A 168 17.48 10.28 4.94
CA PHE A 168 18.64 9.50 4.53
C PHE A 168 19.35 10.11 3.31
N ASP A 169 18.73 11.06 2.60
CA ASP A 169 19.31 11.79 1.47
C ASP A 169 19.40 13.30 1.74
N ALA A 170 20.04 13.66 2.85
CA ALA A 170 20.32 15.05 3.25
C ALA A 170 19.09 15.99 3.26
N GLY A 171 17.88 15.45 3.46
CA GLY A 171 16.63 16.20 3.45
C GLY A 171 16.16 16.63 2.06
N ARG A 172 16.67 16.02 0.98
CA ARG A 172 16.25 16.31 -0.40
C ARG A 172 14.97 15.57 -0.75
N ALA A 173 14.26 16.10 -1.75
CA ALA A 173 13.07 15.42 -2.25
C ALA A 173 13.44 14.18 -3.07
N THR A 174 12.72 13.08 -2.87
CA THR A 174 12.91 11.82 -3.60
C THR A 174 11.57 11.30 -4.09
N VAL A 175 11.60 10.63 -5.24
CA VAL A 175 10.45 9.90 -5.79
C VAL A 175 10.86 8.47 -5.99
N THR A 176 10.21 7.56 -5.28
CA THR A 176 10.42 6.12 -5.43
C THR A 176 9.26 5.51 -6.18
N ILE A 177 9.56 4.75 -7.23
CA ILE A 177 8.58 3.95 -7.98
C ILE A 177 8.88 2.46 -7.84
N ALA A 178 7.86 1.69 -7.48
CA ALA A 178 7.90 0.23 -7.47
C ALA A 178 6.95 -0.32 -8.52
N LEU A 179 7.50 -0.81 -9.64
CA LEU A 179 6.73 -1.50 -10.67
C LEU A 179 6.40 -2.92 -10.21
N HIS A 180 5.20 -3.40 -10.55
CA HIS A 180 4.81 -4.78 -10.26
C HIS A 180 5.81 -5.78 -10.87
N GLY A 181 6.35 -6.66 -10.02
CA GLY A 181 7.35 -7.66 -10.41
C GLY A 181 8.79 -7.14 -10.55
N GLY A 182 9.06 -5.87 -10.22
CA GLY A 182 10.39 -5.27 -10.25
C GLY A 182 10.87 -4.75 -8.89
N SER A 183 12.16 -4.42 -8.81
CA SER A 183 12.72 -3.72 -7.66
C SER A 183 12.35 -2.24 -7.68
N PRO A 184 12.13 -1.59 -6.52
CA PRO A 184 11.89 -0.15 -6.47
C PRO A 184 13.08 0.65 -7.00
N VAL A 185 12.79 1.74 -7.70
CA VAL A 185 13.78 2.69 -8.21
C VAL A 185 13.50 4.05 -7.58
N THR A 186 14.52 4.67 -7.01
CA THR A 186 14.44 6.02 -6.43
C THR A 186 15.10 7.02 -7.36
N MET A 187 14.38 8.12 -7.60
CA MET A 187 14.73 9.20 -8.51
C MET A 187 14.73 10.52 -7.76
N ARG A 188 15.48 11.48 -8.28
CA ARG A 188 15.51 12.85 -7.77
C ARG A 188 14.74 13.75 -8.73
N PRO A 189 13.77 14.54 -8.24
CA PRO A 189 13.26 15.69 -8.99
C PRO A 189 14.34 16.77 -9.11
#